data_AF-A0A9D3Y7J5-F1
#
_entry.id   AF-A0A9D3Y7J5-F1
#
_cell.length_a   1.000
_cell.length_b   1.000
_cell.length_c   1.000
_cell.angle_alpha   90.00
_cell.angle_beta   90.00
_cell.angle_gamma   90.00
#
_symmetry.space_group_name_H-M   'P 1'
#
loop_
_entity.id
_entity.type
_entity.pdbx_description
1 polymer ?
#
loop_
_entity_poly.entity_id
_entity_poly.type
_entity_poly.pdbx_seq_one_letter_code
_entity_poly.pdbx_strand_id
1 'polypeptide(L)'
;MFMIAFNDNVFLLKFKQNFLFRFAIVLHSKYMKLENYQEAAWSSASALEDHYQDLEAKYAQQFGDTQAGNEDNVEDEEVYDDLYCVACDRAFKNEKSYKNHEKSKKHKDLVAMIRAHMAEEEGVTLEDGDQGYMEERLGPEGEPDIEEPPGQQRL
;
A
#
# COMPACT_ATOMS: atom_id res chain seq x y z
N MET A 1 51.94 -48.35 -42.37
CA MET A 1 51.27 -47.13 -42.89
C MET A 1 49.79 -47.22 -42.54
N PHE A 2 49.42 -46.88 -41.31
CA PHE A 2 48.01 -46.81 -40.88
C PHE A 2 47.74 -45.36 -40.49
N MET A 3 47.09 -44.62 -41.39
CA MET A 3 46.55 -43.31 -41.07
C MET A 3 45.10 -43.50 -40.63
N ILE A 4 44.84 -43.35 -39.33
CA ILE A 4 43.48 -43.26 -38.79
C ILE A 4 43.10 -41.77 -38.88
N ALA A 5 42.48 -41.38 -39.98
CA ALA A 5 41.87 -40.06 -40.15
C ALA A 5 40.35 -40.18 -39.93
N PHE A 6 39.91 -40.36 -38.69
CA PHE A 6 38.49 -40.31 -38.33
C PHE A 6 38.35 -39.98 -36.83
N ASN A 7 38.22 -38.70 -36.42
CA ASN A 7 37.48 -38.41 -35.17
C ASN A 7 37.05 -36.96 -34.85
N ASP A 8 37.51 -35.92 -35.55
CA ASP A 8 37.24 -34.54 -35.06
C ASP A 8 35.78 -34.08 -35.23
N ASN A 9 35.10 -34.47 -36.32
CA ASN A 9 33.68 -34.18 -36.54
C ASN A 9 32.74 -34.96 -35.60
N VAL A 10 33.10 -36.18 -35.23
CA VAL A 10 32.32 -37.02 -34.31
C VAL A 10 32.43 -36.50 -32.87
N PHE A 11 33.60 -36.00 -32.50
CA PHE A 11 33.82 -35.38 -31.18
C PHE A 11 32.99 -34.10 -31.03
N LEU A 12 32.97 -33.23 -32.06
CA LEU A 12 32.16 -32.01 -32.06
C LEU A 12 30.65 -32.31 -32.11
N LEU A 13 30.21 -33.31 -32.87
CA LEU A 13 28.80 -33.74 -32.84
C LEU A 13 28.39 -34.26 -31.46
N LYS A 14 29.21 -35.10 -30.83
CA LYS A 14 28.96 -35.60 -29.46
C LYS A 14 28.98 -34.49 -28.43
N PHE A 15 29.87 -33.50 -28.58
CA PHE A 15 29.91 -32.34 -27.70
C PHE A 15 28.67 -31.46 -27.86
N LYS A 16 28.26 -31.17 -29.10
CA LYS A 16 27.01 -30.44 -29.39
C LYS A 16 25.78 -31.21 -28.92
N GLN A 17 25.75 -32.53 -29.10
CA GLN A 17 24.63 -33.37 -28.67
C GLN A 17 24.52 -33.45 -27.14
N ASN A 18 25.65 -33.53 -26.43
CA ASN A 18 25.69 -33.45 -24.96
C ASN A 18 25.26 -32.06 -24.45
N PHE A 19 25.68 -30.99 -25.13
CA PHE A 19 25.27 -29.63 -24.79
C PHE A 19 23.78 -29.42 -25.00
N LEU A 20 23.24 -29.84 -26.16
CA LEU A 20 21.82 -29.77 -26.46
C LEU A 20 20.99 -30.62 -25.50
N PHE A 21 21.48 -31.80 -25.11
CA PHE A 21 20.81 -32.64 -24.11
C PHE A 21 20.75 -31.97 -22.74
N ARG A 22 21.86 -31.37 -22.29
CA ARG A 22 21.89 -30.58 -21.03
C ARG A 22 21.00 -29.35 -21.10
N PHE A 23 21.00 -28.66 -22.23
CA PHE A 23 20.13 -27.53 -22.46
C PHE A 23 18.65 -27.94 -22.44
N ALA A 24 18.30 -29.05 -23.10
CA ALA A 24 16.96 -29.60 -23.10
C ALA A 24 16.48 -30.01 -21.70
N ILE A 25 17.35 -30.60 -20.86
CA ILE A 25 17.03 -30.91 -19.46
C ILE A 25 16.70 -29.64 -18.68
N VAL A 26 17.53 -28.61 -18.79
CA VAL A 26 17.32 -27.33 -18.08
C VAL A 26 16.04 -26.65 -18.59
N LEU A 27 15.82 -26.65 -19.89
CA LEU A 27 14.65 -26.07 -20.53
C LEU A 27 13.38 -26.80 -20.08
N HIS A 28 13.38 -28.13 -20.10
CA HIS A 28 12.28 -28.96 -19.61
C HIS A 28 11.99 -28.72 -18.13
N SER A 29 13.02 -28.62 -17.29
CA SER A 29 12.86 -28.28 -15.87
C SER A 29 12.23 -26.90 -15.68
N LYS A 30 12.56 -25.91 -16.52
CA LYS A 30 11.92 -24.59 -16.51
C LYS A 30 10.46 -24.66 -16.97
N TYR A 31 10.17 -25.36 -18.07
CA TYR A 31 8.80 -25.55 -18.55
C TYR A 31 7.92 -26.25 -17.53
N MET A 32 8.42 -27.31 -16.90
CA MET A 32 7.69 -28.05 -15.84
C MET A 32 7.37 -27.16 -14.63
N LYS A 33 8.24 -26.21 -14.28
CA LYS A 33 8.00 -25.24 -13.21
C LYS A 33 6.94 -24.19 -13.57
N LEU A 34 6.88 -23.80 -14.85
CA LEU A 34 5.88 -22.87 -15.37
C LEU A 34 4.51 -23.54 -15.49
N GLU A 35 4.47 -24.77 -16.01
CA GLU A 35 3.23 -25.53 -16.19
C GLU A 35 2.58 -25.89 -14.85
N ASN A 36 3.38 -26.23 -13.85
CA ASN A 36 2.89 -26.49 -12.48
C ASN A 36 2.98 -25.27 -11.57
N TYR A 37 3.07 -24.05 -12.13
CA TYR A 37 3.08 -22.84 -11.33
C TYR A 37 1.70 -22.62 -10.71
N GLN A 38 1.65 -22.60 -9.38
CA GLN A 38 0.48 -22.22 -8.61
C GLN A 38 0.83 -20.96 -7.83
N GLU A 39 0.03 -19.90 -8.00
CA GLU A 39 0.17 -18.67 -7.24
C GLU A 39 -0.01 -18.96 -5.74
N ALA A 40 0.75 -18.26 -4.91
CA ALA A 40 0.59 -18.38 -3.48
C ALA A 40 -0.78 -17.85 -3.06
N ALA A 41 -1.39 -18.43 -2.02
CA ALA A 41 -2.74 -18.04 -1.59
C ALA A 41 -2.86 -16.52 -1.31
N TRP A 42 -1.78 -15.90 -0.80
CA TRP A 42 -1.71 -14.46 -0.53
C TRP A 42 -1.59 -13.59 -1.80
N SER A 43 -1.14 -14.15 -2.93
CA SER A 43 -1.08 -13.46 -4.22
C SER A 43 -2.28 -13.76 -5.11
N SER A 44 -3.11 -14.74 -4.74
CA SER A 44 -4.31 -15.08 -5.49
C SER A 44 -5.37 -13.98 -5.30
N ALA A 45 -5.82 -13.40 -6.41
CA ALA A 45 -6.83 -12.34 -6.38
C ALA A 45 -8.13 -12.78 -5.70
N SER A 46 -8.47 -14.06 -5.79
CA SER A 46 -9.71 -14.63 -5.22
C SER A 46 -9.74 -14.60 -3.69
N ALA A 47 -8.64 -15.00 -3.01
CA ALA A 47 -8.62 -15.03 -1.55
C ALA A 47 -8.70 -13.62 -0.94
N LEU A 48 -8.23 -12.62 -1.68
CA LEU A 48 -8.30 -11.23 -1.29
C LEU A 48 -9.71 -10.66 -1.51
N GLU A 49 -10.34 -10.97 -2.64
CA GLU A 49 -11.73 -10.58 -2.97
C GLU A 49 -12.73 -11.09 -1.93
N ASP A 50 -12.63 -12.37 -1.54
CA ASP A 50 -13.52 -12.95 -0.53
C ASP A 50 -13.45 -12.19 0.81
N HIS A 51 -12.23 -11.79 1.23
CA HIS A 51 -12.04 -11.01 2.45
C HIS A 51 -12.64 -9.60 2.36
N TYR A 52 -12.58 -8.96 1.19
CA TYR A 52 -13.20 -7.66 0.97
C TYR A 52 -14.72 -7.73 1.01
N GLN A 53 -15.32 -8.74 0.39
CA GLN A 53 -16.77 -8.95 0.42
C GLN A 53 -17.28 -9.20 1.84
N ASP A 54 -16.55 -9.98 2.64
CA ASP A 54 -16.86 -10.21 4.06
C ASP A 54 -16.81 -8.90 4.88
N LEU A 55 -15.85 -8.02 4.60
CA LEU A 55 -15.75 -6.72 5.26
C LEU A 55 -16.88 -5.78 4.83
N GLU A 56 -17.18 -5.72 3.53
CA GLU A 56 -18.27 -4.90 2.98
C GLU A 56 -19.62 -5.32 3.58
N ALA A 57 -19.89 -6.63 3.67
CA ALA A 57 -21.11 -7.14 4.29
C ALA A 57 -21.23 -6.78 5.78
N LYS A 58 -20.13 -6.86 6.54
CA LYS A 58 -20.09 -6.43 7.95
C LYS A 58 -20.35 -4.93 8.08
N TYR A 59 -19.76 -4.12 7.21
CA TYR A 59 -19.95 -2.67 7.22
C TYR A 59 -21.38 -2.28 6.84
N ALA A 60 -21.93 -2.90 5.79
CA ALA A 60 -23.32 -2.71 5.39
C ALA A 60 -24.29 -3.13 6.50
N GLN A 61 -24.01 -4.21 7.23
CA GLN A 61 -24.81 -4.62 8.39
C GLN A 61 -24.74 -3.61 9.54
N GLN A 62 -23.58 -3.01 9.79
CA GLN A 62 -23.38 -2.11 10.92
C GLN A 62 -23.90 -0.69 10.65
N PHE A 63 -23.84 -0.22 9.40
CA PHE A 63 -24.07 1.18 9.06
C PHE A 63 -24.99 1.41 7.85
N GLY A 64 -25.34 0.36 7.09
CA GLY A 64 -26.10 0.45 5.84
C GLY A 64 -27.61 0.75 5.99
N ASP A 65 -28.15 0.76 7.22
CA ASP A 65 -29.57 1.04 7.50
C ASP A 65 -29.86 2.54 7.77
N THR A 66 -28.92 3.45 7.53
CA THR A 66 -29.04 4.87 7.92
C THR A 66 -29.57 5.82 6.83
N GLN A 67 -30.58 5.39 6.07
CA GLN A 67 -31.46 6.31 5.33
C GLN A 67 -32.94 6.02 5.59
N ALA A 68 -33.38 6.25 6.84
CA ALA A 68 -34.73 6.71 7.17
C ALA A 68 -34.82 7.09 8.66
N GLY A 69 -34.33 8.28 9.02
CA GLY A 69 -34.76 9.00 10.21
C GLY A 69 -34.07 8.63 11.53
N ASN A 70 -33.03 9.40 11.88
CA ASN A 70 -32.97 10.10 13.17
C ASN A 70 -31.80 11.10 13.12
N GLU A 71 -32.11 12.35 12.82
CA GLU A 71 -31.31 13.47 13.33
C GLU A 71 -31.59 13.52 14.84
N ASP A 72 -30.67 13.04 15.67
CA ASP A 72 -30.46 13.52 17.05
C ASP A 72 -29.45 12.63 17.80
N ASN A 73 -28.41 13.26 18.35
CA ASN A 73 -27.35 12.73 19.25
C ASN A 73 -26.12 12.05 18.61
N VAL A 74 -25.29 12.83 17.91
CA VAL A 74 -23.84 12.55 17.85
C VAL A 74 -23.10 13.87 18.02
N GLU A 75 -22.91 14.33 19.26
CA GLU A 75 -22.16 15.57 19.54
C GLU A 75 -20.99 15.35 20.51
N ASP A 76 -20.53 14.12 20.73
CA ASP A 76 -19.48 13.84 21.73
C ASP A 76 -18.32 12.93 21.27
N GLU A 77 -18.28 12.47 20.01
CA GLU A 77 -17.25 11.50 19.57
C GLU A 77 -16.29 12.01 18.48
N GLU A 78 -16.46 13.22 17.97
CA GLU A 78 -15.62 13.80 16.89
C GLU A 78 -14.37 14.58 17.36
N VAL A 79 -14.09 14.68 18.67
CA VAL A 79 -13.05 15.59 19.21
C VAL A 79 -11.78 14.86 19.73
N TYR A 80 -11.60 13.57 19.42
CA TYR A 80 -10.43 12.81 19.90
C TYR A 80 -9.27 12.69 18.92
N ASP A 81 -9.48 12.96 17.62
CA ASP A 81 -8.42 12.86 16.61
C ASP A 81 -7.29 13.89 16.86
N ASP A 82 -7.62 15.06 17.41
CA ASP A 82 -6.67 16.13 17.70
C ASP A 82 -5.75 15.86 18.90
N LEU A 83 -5.95 14.75 19.62
CA LEU A 83 -5.23 14.45 20.87
C LEU A 83 -4.38 13.17 20.78
N TYR A 84 -4.03 12.72 19.58
CA TYR A 84 -3.18 11.55 19.36
C TYR A 84 -1.82 11.92 18.77
N CYS A 85 -0.74 11.31 19.29
CA CYS A 85 0.61 11.50 18.76
C CYS A 85 1.10 10.21 18.11
N VAL A 86 1.23 10.24 16.78
CA VAL A 86 1.70 9.11 15.96
C VAL A 86 3.15 8.74 16.26
N ALA A 87 4.02 9.73 16.53
CA ALA A 87 5.42 9.44 16.83
C ALA A 87 5.58 8.65 18.14
N CYS A 88 4.67 8.82 19.09
CA CYS A 88 4.78 8.24 20.44
C CYS A 88 3.70 7.19 20.74
N ASP A 89 2.85 6.86 19.76
CA ASP A 89 1.68 6.00 19.88
C ASP A 89 0.84 6.27 21.13
N ARG A 90 0.58 7.56 21.42
CA ARG A 90 -0.04 7.97 22.68
C ARG A 90 -1.24 8.88 22.47
N ALA A 91 -2.38 8.47 23.03
CA ALA A 91 -3.59 9.27 23.15
C ALA A 91 -3.57 10.13 24.42
N PHE A 92 -4.14 11.33 24.32
CA PHE A 92 -4.24 12.29 25.40
C PHE A 92 -5.70 12.65 25.68
N LYS A 93 -6.01 12.92 26.95
CA LYS A 93 -7.38 13.22 27.39
C LYS A 93 -7.77 14.68 27.18
N ASN A 94 -6.78 15.57 27.07
CA ASN A 94 -6.99 17.01 26.99
C ASN A 94 -5.85 17.64 26.17
N GLU A 95 -6.20 18.70 25.43
CA GLU A 95 -5.28 19.48 24.59
C GLU A 95 -4.06 20.02 25.35
N LYS A 96 -4.24 20.44 26.61
CA LYS A 96 -3.13 20.91 27.46
C LYS A 96 -2.05 19.84 27.68
N SER A 97 -2.46 18.58 27.82
CA SER A 97 -1.54 17.45 28.00
C SER A 97 -0.81 17.13 26.70
N TYR A 98 -1.53 17.21 25.57
CA TYR A 98 -0.97 17.04 24.23
C TYR A 98 0.08 18.11 23.90
N LYS A 99 -0.25 19.39 24.06
CA LYS A 99 0.68 20.52 23.85
C LYS A 99 1.92 20.45 24.74
N ASN A 100 1.79 19.92 25.95
CA ASN A 100 2.95 19.67 26.82
C ASN A 100 3.78 18.48 26.32
N HIS A 101 3.14 17.43 25.81
CA HIS A 101 3.81 16.28 25.22
C HIS A 101 4.67 16.69 24.02
N GLU A 102 4.17 17.49 23.09
CA GLU A 102 4.93 17.98 21.93
C GLU A 102 6.19 18.76 22.34
N LYS A 103 6.11 19.49 23.46
CA LYS A 103 7.24 20.27 23.99
C LYS A 103 8.22 19.42 24.78
N SER A 104 7.84 18.20 25.16
CA SER A 104 8.67 17.32 25.98
C SER A 104 9.93 16.88 25.22
N LYS A 105 11.05 16.80 25.94
CA LYS A 105 12.33 16.35 25.38
C LYS A 105 12.20 14.97 24.72
N LYS A 106 11.46 14.05 25.35
CA LYS A 106 11.24 12.69 24.83
C LYS A 106 10.58 12.68 23.45
N HIS A 107 9.55 13.51 23.25
CA HIS A 107 8.87 13.62 21.95
C HIS A 107 9.82 14.19 20.89
N LYS A 108 10.50 15.29 21.20
CA LYS A 108 11.44 15.95 20.28
C LYS A 108 12.60 15.04 19.87
N ASP A 109 13.18 14.33 20.83
CA ASP A 109 14.28 13.38 20.58
C ASP A 109 13.80 12.23 19.67
N LEU A 110 12.60 11.71 19.90
CA LEU A 110 12.03 10.62 19.09
C LEU A 110 11.69 11.09 17.67
N VAL A 111 11.06 12.26 17.53
CA VAL A 111 10.74 12.85 16.22
C VAL A 111 12.02 13.15 15.44
N ALA A 112 13.07 13.65 16.09
CA ALA A 112 14.37 13.85 15.45
C ALA A 112 15.00 12.53 14.95
N MET A 113 14.92 11.46 15.74
CA MET A 113 15.39 10.13 15.31
C MET A 113 14.59 9.61 14.11
N ILE A 114 13.26 9.74 14.12
CA ILE A 114 12.41 9.31 13.01
C ILE A 114 12.78 10.09 11.73
N ARG A 115 12.93 11.41 11.83
CA ARG A 115 13.36 12.25 10.70
C ARG A 115 14.74 11.88 10.17
N ALA A 116 15.68 11.59 11.06
CA ALA A 116 17.03 11.17 10.67
C ALA A 116 17.02 9.83 9.91
N HIS A 117 16.25 8.85 10.39
CA HIS A 117 16.10 7.56 9.70
C HIS A 117 15.53 7.73 8.30
N MET A 118 14.51 8.57 8.14
CA MET A 118 13.92 8.86 6.83
C MET A 118 14.91 9.58 5.89
N ALA A 119 15.68 10.54 6.42
CA ALA A 119 16.69 11.26 5.66
C ALA A 119 17.86 10.36 5.21
N GLU A 120 18.27 9.40 6.06
CA GLU A 120 19.31 8.41 5.74
C GLU A 120 18.87 7.44 4.65
N GLU A 121 17.62 7.00 4.66
CA GLU A 121 17.07 6.07 3.67
C GLU A 121 16.81 6.75 2.31
N GLU A 122 16.36 8.00 2.30
CA GLU A 122 15.98 8.73 1.08
C GLU A 122 17.11 9.62 0.51
N GLY A 123 18.21 9.81 1.24
CA GLY A 123 19.31 10.69 0.83
C GLY A 123 18.92 12.17 0.73
N VAL A 124 17.76 12.55 1.29
CA VAL A 124 17.22 13.92 1.28
C VAL A 124 17.52 14.59 2.61
N THR A 125 18.15 15.77 2.57
CA THR A 125 18.35 16.60 3.76
C THR A 125 17.09 17.42 4.02
N LEU A 126 16.38 17.14 5.12
CA LEU A 126 15.21 17.91 5.54
C LEU A 126 15.69 19.15 6.32
N GLU A 127 15.45 20.35 5.78
CA GLU A 127 15.74 21.61 6.48
C GLU A 127 14.68 21.91 7.55
N ASP A 128 15.12 22.38 8.72
CA ASP A 128 14.28 22.68 9.88
C ASP A 128 13.39 23.93 9.65
N GLY A 129 12.17 23.71 9.15
CA GLY A 129 11.12 24.72 9.08
C GLY A 129 10.27 24.79 10.35
N ASP A 130 10.69 25.57 11.35
CA ASP A 130 9.81 26.12 12.38
C ASP A 130 8.99 27.26 11.77
N GLN A 131 7.81 26.96 11.21
CA GLN A 131 6.89 27.97 10.71
C GLN A 131 5.45 27.58 11.07
N GLY A 132 4.91 28.28 12.07
CA GLY A 132 3.47 28.35 12.29
C GLY A 132 2.79 28.87 11.03
N TYR A 133 1.93 28.02 10.47
CA TYR A 133 1.01 28.37 9.40
C TYR A 133 -0.03 29.34 9.97
N MET A 134 -0.04 30.57 9.47
CA MET A 134 -1.20 31.44 9.61
C MET A 134 -2.29 30.89 8.68
N GLU A 135 -3.44 30.55 9.26
CA GLU A 135 -4.64 30.20 8.52
C GLU A 135 -5.13 31.43 7.75
N GLU A 136 -4.84 31.50 6.46
CA GLU A 136 -5.56 32.40 5.55
C GLU A 136 -6.93 31.77 5.30
N ARG A 137 -7.93 32.30 6.02
CA ARG A 137 -9.34 31.99 5.86
C ARG A 137 -9.78 32.39 4.46
N LEU A 138 -9.61 31.48 3.50
CA LEU A 138 -10.30 31.53 2.22
C LEU A 138 -11.79 31.26 2.51
N GLY A 139 -12.60 32.32 2.39
CA GLY A 139 -14.05 32.23 2.49
C GLY A 139 -14.63 31.35 1.37
N PRO A 140 -15.88 30.91 1.52
CA PRO A 140 -16.52 30.05 0.52
C PRO A 140 -16.79 30.87 -0.75
N GLU A 141 -15.98 30.65 -1.78
CA GLU A 141 -16.36 30.96 -3.16
C GLU A 141 -17.42 29.91 -3.56
N GLY A 142 -18.55 30.40 -4.05
CA GLY A 142 -19.82 29.69 -4.10
C GLY A 142 -19.84 28.41 -4.93
N GLU A 143 -20.74 27.50 -4.53
CA GLU A 143 -21.14 26.33 -5.29
C GLU A 143 -21.54 26.72 -6.73
N PRO A 144 -20.97 26.09 -7.76
CA PRO A 144 -21.58 26.13 -9.09
C PRO A 144 -22.86 25.28 -9.06
N ASP A 145 -24.00 25.93 -9.36
CA ASP A 145 -25.28 25.29 -9.64
C ASP A 145 -25.08 24.15 -10.66
N ILE A 146 -25.16 22.91 -10.20
CA ILE A 146 -25.30 21.75 -11.08
C ILE A 146 -26.79 21.65 -11.40
N GLU A 147 -27.19 22.22 -12.54
CA GLU A 147 -28.53 22.03 -13.10
C GLU A 147 -28.81 20.52 -13.26
N GLU A 148 -29.70 19.98 -12.44
CA GLU A 148 -30.27 18.65 -12.63
C GLU A 148 -30.92 18.55 -14.01
N PRO A 149 -30.56 17.57 -14.85
CA PRO A 149 -31.26 17.35 -16.11
C PRO A 149 -32.70 16.85 -15.82
N PRO A 150 -33.72 17.43 -16.48
CA PRO A 150 -35.11 17.15 -16.15
C PRO A 150 -35.48 15.70 -16.48
N GLY A 151 -36.20 15.09 -15.54
CA GLY A 151 -36.72 13.73 -15.66
C GLY A 151 -37.53 13.53 -16.93
N GLN A 152 -37.24 12.43 -17.62
CA GLN A 152 -38.08 11.97 -18.72
C GLN A 152 -38.98 10.85 -18.22
N GLN A 153 -40.25 11.21 -18.00
CA GLN A 153 -41.35 10.27 -17.78
C GLN A 153 -41.58 9.41 -19.03
N ARG A 154 -41.76 8.10 -18.75
CA ARG A 154 -42.58 7.08 -19.43
C ARG A 154 -42.42 6.92 -20.95
N LEU A 155 -42.12 5.69 -21.36
CA LEU A 155 -43.10 4.76 -21.96
C LEU A 155 -42.82 3.33 -21.46
#